data_AF-A0A8U0QD59-F1
#
_entry.id   AF-A0A8U0QD59-F1
#
_cell.length_a   1.000
_cell.length_b   1.000
_cell.length_c   1.000
_cell.angle_alpha   90.00
_cell.angle_beta   90.00
_cell.angle_gamma   90.00
#
_symmetry.space_group_name_H-M   'P 1'
#
loop_
_entity.id
_entity.type
_entity.pdbx_description
1 polymer ?
#
loop_
_entity_poly.entity_id
_entity_poly.type
_entity_poly.pdbx_seq_one_letter_code
_entity_poly.pdbx_strand_id
1 'polypeptide(L)'
;MLLRTAVRYLSAPIRDILRPSTTTSNRGYAAIADARSVLEHELEMIRTGGTWKGERIITSKQGPHINVDGSRGDILNFCANNYLGISSHPHVVEAGIDALKKYGAGLSSVRFICGTQIWSRSWLSSMSVRTASYSPALASKQLAYLRFCWGLTIQFFLMS
;
A
#
# COMPACT_ATOMS: atom_id res chain seq x y z
N MET A 1 -36.24 -64.68 3.37
CA MET A 1 -35.02 -64.00 3.90
C MET A 1 -33.87 -63.88 2.88
N LEU A 2 -34.07 -64.20 1.59
CA LEU A 2 -32.97 -64.31 0.61
C LEU A 2 -32.77 -63.10 -0.33
N LEU A 3 -33.80 -62.27 -0.56
CA LEU A 3 -33.68 -61.11 -1.47
C LEU A 3 -33.01 -59.88 -0.86
N ARG A 4 -33.15 -59.66 0.46
CA ARG A 4 -32.61 -58.46 1.15
C ARG A 4 -31.09 -58.51 1.32
N THR A 5 -30.49 -59.70 1.29
CA THR A 5 -29.05 -59.91 1.49
C THR A 5 -28.28 -59.72 0.19
N ALA A 6 -28.85 -60.13 -0.95
CA ALA A 6 -28.22 -60.01 -2.28
C ALA A 6 -28.08 -58.55 -2.75
N VAL A 7 -29.05 -57.68 -2.43
CA VAL A 7 -28.98 -56.24 -2.77
C VAL A 7 -27.85 -55.53 -2.03
N ARG A 8 -27.52 -55.95 -0.80
CA ARG A 8 -26.42 -55.35 -0.02
C ARG A 8 -25.06 -55.63 -0.65
N TYR A 9 -24.84 -56.84 -1.16
CA TYR A 9 -23.57 -57.24 -1.79
C TYR A 9 -23.32 -56.58 -3.16
N LEU A 10 -24.37 -56.31 -3.94
CA LEU A 10 -24.25 -55.64 -5.25
C LEU A 10 -24.09 -54.11 -5.13
N SER A 11 -24.55 -53.51 -4.03
CA SER A 11 -24.45 -52.05 -3.80
C SER A 11 -23.14 -51.59 -3.16
N ALA A 12 -22.35 -52.50 -2.58
CA ALA A 12 -21.10 -52.20 -1.91
C ALA A 12 -19.98 -51.71 -2.85
N PRO A 13 -19.70 -52.35 -4.02
CA PRO A 13 -18.59 -51.92 -4.87
C PRO A 13 -18.86 -50.63 -5.66
N ILE A 14 -20.12 -50.21 -5.81
CA ILE A 14 -20.50 -49.01 -6.57
C ILE A 14 -20.40 -47.74 -5.69
N ARG A 15 -20.55 -47.86 -4.37
CA ARG A 15 -20.45 -46.70 -3.45
C ARG A 15 -19.03 -46.10 -3.37
N ASP A 16 -17.99 -46.92 -3.53
CA ASP A 16 -16.60 -46.44 -3.48
C ASP A 16 -16.15 -45.78 -4.80
N ILE A 17 -16.79 -46.10 -5.92
CA ILE A 17 -16.49 -45.52 -7.24
C ILE A 17 -17.05 -44.09 -7.39
N LEU A 18 -18.14 -43.79 -6.70
CA LEU A 18 -18.79 -42.47 -6.72
C LEU A 18 -18.40 -41.58 -5.53
N ARG A 19 -17.31 -41.89 -4.81
CA ARG A 19 -16.78 -40.99 -3.79
C ARG A 19 -16.12 -39.80 -4.51
N PRO A 20 -16.68 -38.58 -4.46
CA PRO A 20 -15.99 -37.44 -5.02
C PRO A 20 -14.65 -37.31 -4.29
N SER A 21 -13.55 -37.18 -5.02
CA SER A 21 -12.22 -36.94 -4.46
C SER A 21 -12.22 -35.55 -3.80
N THR A 22 -12.65 -35.49 -2.54
CA THR A 22 -12.61 -34.30 -1.69
C THR A 22 -11.17 -33.86 -1.37
N THR A 23 -10.16 -34.54 -1.92
CA THR A 23 -8.74 -34.28 -1.68
C THR A 23 -8.28 -32.93 -2.26
N THR A 24 -8.96 -32.37 -3.26
CA THR A 24 -8.55 -31.11 -3.89
C THR A 24 -8.98 -29.88 -3.10
N SER A 25 -10.14 -29.90 -2.42
CA SER A 25 -10.59 -28.76 -1.60
C SER A 25 -9.80 -28.61 -0.30
N ASN A 26 -9.30 -29.72 0.28
CA ASN A 26 -8.56 -29.70 1.55
C ASN A 26 -7.13 -29.13 1.44
N ARG A 27 -6.48 -29.20 0.27
CA ARG A 27 -5.10 -28.70 0.10
C ARG A 27 -4.98 -27.18 0.20
N GLY A 28 -5.98 -26.44 -0.30
CA GLY A 28 -5.98 -24.97 -0.24
C GLY A 28 -6.05 -24.45 1.19
N TYR A 29 -6.94 -25.03 2.01
CA TYR A 29 -7.07 -24.67 3.42
C TYR A 29 -5.85 -25.07 4.25
N ALA A 30 -5.20 -26.20 3.95
CA ALA A 30 -3.97 -26.62 4.62
C ALA A 30 -2.81 -25.64 4.34
N ALA A 31 -2.60 -25.26 3.08
CA ALA A 31 -1.54 -24.30 2.73
C ALA A 31 -1.75 -22.91 3.35
N ILE A 32 -3.00 -22.45 3.44
CA ILE A 32 -3.33 -21.19 4.12
C ILE A 32 -3.08 -21.28 5.63
N ALA A 33 -3.41 -22.41 6.26
CA ALA A 33 -3.15 -22.64 7.68
C ALA A 33 -1.65 -22.67 7.98
N ASP A 34 -0.85 -23.32 7.14
CA ASP A 34 0.60 -23.37 7.27
C ASP A 34 1.23 -21.97 7.11
N ALA A 35 0.82 -21.22 6.08
CA ALA A 35 1.27 -19.85 5.87
C ALA A 35 0.92 -18.94 7.05
N ARG A 36 -0.30 -19.08 7.59
CA ARG A 36 -0.73 -18.33 8.78
C ARG A 36 0.14 -18.68 10.00
N SER A 37 0.43 -19.95 10.22
CA SER A 37 1.29 -20.41 11.33
C SER A 37 2.69 -19.78 11.26
N VAL A 38 3.30 -19.76 10.07
CA VAL A 38 4.59 -19.10 9.84
C VAL A 38 4.50 -17.60 10.15
N LEU A 39 3.48 -16.90 9.64
CA LEU A 39 3.30 -15.47 9.90
C LEU A 39 3.09 -15.17 11.39
N GLU A 40 2.29 -15.98 12.09
CA GLU A 40 2.08 -15.81 13.54
C GLU A 40 3.38 -16.00 14.33
N HIS A 41 4.20 -16.99 13.94
CA HIS A 41 5.51 -17.21 14.55
C HIS A 41 6.47 -16.03 14.33
N GLU A 42 6.58 -15.54 13.09
CA GLU A 42 7.43 -14.37 12.77
C GLU A 42 6.98 -13.11 13.50
N LEU A 43 5.66 -12.87 13.59
CA LEU A 43 5.11 -11.74 14.35
C LEU A 43 5.45 -11.84 15.84
N GLU A 44 5.43 -13.06 16.40
CA GLU A 44 5.81 -13.27 17.80
C GLU A 44 7.32 -13.06 18.02
N MET A 45 8.16 -13.47 17.07
CA MET A 45 9.58 -13.17 17.10
C MET A 45 9.85 -11.66 17.05
N ILE A 46 9.09 -10.89 16.26
CA ILE A 46 9.20 -9.42 16.21
C ILE A 46 8.77 -8.78 17.55
N ARG A 47 7.70 -9.29 18.18
CA ARG A 47 7.21 -8.80 19.47
C ARG A 47 8.20 -9.09 20.59
N THR A 48 8.63 -10.33 20.72
CA THR A 48 9.59 -10.77 21.75
C THR A 48 10.98 -10.16 21.53
N GLY A 49 11.37 -9.94 20.27
CA GLY A 49 12.60 -9.25 19.89
C GLY A 49 12.59 -7.73 20.11
N GLY A 50 11.48 -7.14 20.55
CA GLY A 50 11.37 -5.70 20.83
C GLY A 50 11.47 -4.80 19.59
N THR A 51 11.41 -5.36 18.38
CA THR A 51 11.44 -4.62 17.10
C THR A 51 10.05 -4.29 16.59
N TRP A 52 9.01 -4.65 17.35
CA TRP A 52 7.63 -4.29 17.08
C TRP A 52 7.46 -2.77 17.03
N LYS A 53 6.93 -2.26 15.90
CA LYS A 53 6.68 -0.83 15.69
C LYS A 53 5.20 -0.55 15.89
N GLY A 54 4.86 0.03 17.04
CA GLY A 54 3.55 0.61 17.27
C GLY A 54 3.44 1.99 16.61
N GLU A 55 2.35 2.22 15.89
CA GLU A 55 2.06 3.55 15.34
C GLU A 55 1.51 4.48 16.42
N ARG A 56 1.87 5.76 16.33
CA ARG A 56 1.28 6.82 17.15
C ARG A 56 0.38 7.66 16.24
N ILE A 57 -0.86 7.86 16.66
CA ILE A 57 -1.84 8.59 15.86
C ILE A 57 -1.67 10.08 16.11
N ILE A 58 -1.31 10.83 15.07
CA ILE A 58 -1.23 12.31 15.11
C ILE A 58 -2.59 12.87 14.71
N THR A 59 -3.17 13.75 15.54
CA THR A 59 -4.52 14.31 15.35
C THR A 59 -4.52 15.78 14.94
N SER A 60 -3.35 16.42 14.88
CA SER A 60 -3.19 17.82 14.42
C SER A 60 -2.58 17.90 13.02
N LYS A 61 -2.53 19.12 12.46
CA LYS A 61 -1.68 19.44 11.30
C LYS A 61 -0.20 19.20 11.66
N GLN A 62 0.62 18.95 10.63
CA GLN A 62 2.06 18.76 10.80
C GLN A 62 2.74 20.10 11.11
N GLY A 63 3.58 20.12 12.14
CA GLY A 63 4.31 21.31 12.55
C GLY A 63 5.28 21.00 13.69
N PRO A 64 5.95 22.03 14.24
CA PRO A 64 6.80 21.87 15.41
C PRO A 64 6.01 21.32 16.59
N HIS A 65 4.79 21.82 16.81
CA HIS A 65 3.88 21.31 17.83
C HIS A 65 2.81 20.42 17.18
N ILE A 66 2.60 19.22 17.74
CA ILE A 66 1.61 18.25 17.29
C ILE A 66 0.80 17.68 18.45
N ASN A 67 -0.41 17.22 18.14
CA ASN A 67 -1.25 16.47 19.08
C ASN A 67 -1.17 14.99 18.74
N VAL A 68 -0.90 14.16 19.75
CA VAL A 68 -0.85 12.71 19.61
C VAL A 68 -1.97 12.10 20.44
N ASP A 69 -2.66 11.10 19.91
CA ASP A 69 -3.71 10.41 20.65
C ASP A 69 -3.18 9.84 21.98
N GLY A 70 -3.95 10.02 23.05
CA GLY A 70 -3.56 9.67 24.42
C GLY A 70 -2.55 10.60 25.10
N SER A 71 -2.05 11.65 24.43
CA SER A 71 -1.14 12.63 25.07
C SER A 71 -1.88 13.75 25.80
N ARG A 72 -1.28 14.27 26.88
CA ARG A 72 -1.83 15.40 27.65
C ARG A 72 -1.27 16.72 27.09
N GLY A 73 -1.82 17.18 25.98
CA GLY A 73 -1.49 18.46 25.34
C GLY A 73 -0.47 18.37 24.21
N ASP A 74 -0.04 19.53 23.72
CA ASP A 74 0.84 19.68 22.56
C ASP A 74 2.25 19.11 22.83
N ILE A 75 2.73 18.28 21.90
CA ILE A 75 4.07 17.67 21.91
C ILE A 75 4.95 18.34 20.86
N LEU A 76 6.23 18.56 21.18
CA LEU A 76 7.23 19.04 20.23
C LEU A 76 7.75 17.89 19.34
N ASN A 77 7.65 18.04 18.02
CA ASN A 77 7.98 17.03 17.03
C ASN A 77 9.39 17.23 16.45
N PHE A 78 10.32 16.36 16.81
CA PHE A 78 11.69 16.34 16.28
C PHE A 78 11.95 15.25 15.23
N CYS A 79 10.96 14.41 14.93
CA CYS A 79 11.13 13.27 14.02
C CYS A 79 10.45 13.46 12.65
N ALA A 80 9.87 14.63 12.38
CA ALA A 80 9.28 14.94 11.08
C ALA A 80 10.35 15.27 10.02
N ASN A 81 10.15 14.77 8.80
CA ASN A 81 10.90 15.18 7.61
C ASN A 81 10.43 16.54 7.04
N ASN A 82 9.74 17.35 7.82
CA ASN A 82 9.20 18.66 7.43
C ASN A 82 10.19 19.77 7.77
N TYR A 83 11.41 19.70 7.21
CA TYR A 83 12.54 20.57 7.58
C TYR A 83 12.27 22.07 7.40
N LEU A 84 11.51 22.43 6.36
CA LEU A 84 11.19 23.83 6.03
C LEU A 84 9.80 24.26 6.53
N GLY A 85 9.06 23.39 7.22
CA GLY A 85 7.69 23.67 7.64
C GLY A 85 6.66 23.75 6.50
N ILE A 86 7.05 23.41 5.26
CA ILE A 86 6.20 23.62 4.07
C ILE A 86 5.03 22.65 3.96
N SER A 87 5.05 21.51 4.67
CA SER A 87 3.99 20.49 4.57
C SER A 87 2.60 20.98 5.00
N SER A 88 2.52 22.02 5.83
CA SER A 88 1.24 22.61 6.28
C SER A 88 1.18 24.13 6.04
N HIS A 89 2.05 24.65 5.16
CA HIS A 89 2.07 26.07 4.83
C HIS A 89 0.79 26.46 4.07
N PRO A 90 0.10 27.57 4.43
CA PRO A 90 -1.21 27.92 3.85
C PRO A 90 -1.24 27.97 2.32
N HIS A 91 -0.22 28.59 1.70
CA HIS A 91 -0.12 28.62 0.22
C HIS A 91 0.01 27.24 -0.42
N VAL A 92 0.67 26.27 0.23
CA VAL A 92 0.82 24.92 -0.30
C VAL A 92 -0.51 24.17 -0.20
N VAL A 93 -1.22 24.33 0.92
CA VAL A 93 -2.54 23.75 1.12
C VAL A 93 -3.54 24.31 0.10
N GLU A 94 -3.58 25.63 -0.10
CA GLU A 94 -4.50 26.26 -1.05
C GLU A 94 -4.20 25.82 -2.49
N ALA A 95 -2.93 25.83 -2.90
CA ALA A 95 -2.53 25.33 -4.22
C ALA A 95 -2.90 23.85 -4.43
N GLY A 96 -2.85 23.04 -3.37
CA GLY A 96 -3.32 21.66 -3.36
C GLY A 96 -4.84 21.54 -3.55
N ILE A 97 -5.61 22.34 -2.83
CA ILE A 97 -7.08 22.39 -2.95
C ILE A 97 -7.48 22.80 -4.37
N ASP A 98 -6.85 23.83 -4.93
CA ASP A 98 -7.11 24.30 -6.29
C ASP A 98 -6.75 23.25 -7.34
N ALA A 99 -5.64 22.53 -7.15
CA ALA A 99 -5.27 21.42 -8.03
C ALA A 99 -6.31 20.30 -7.99
N LEU A 100 -6.80 19.93 -6.81
CA LEU A 100 -7.85 18.91 -6.65
C LEU A 100 -9.16 19.33 -7.33
N LYS A 101 -9.59 20.59 -7.15
CA LYS A 101 -10.79 21.14 -7.82
C LYS A 101 -10.65 21.14 -9.33
N LYS A 102 -9.46 21.47 -9.85
CA LYS A 102 -9.23 21.62 -11.29
C LYS A 102 -8.97 20.31 -12.02
N TYR A 103 -8.25 19.37 -11.40
CA TYR A 103 -7.72 18.19 -12.07
C TYR A 103 -8.23 16.85 -11.52
N GLY A 104 -8.98 16.87 -10.42
CA GLY A 104 -9.44 15.68 -9.72
C GLY A 104 -8.38 15.06 -8.80
N ALA A 105 -8.81 14.08 -7.99
CA ALA A 105 -7.95 13.44 -6.99
C ALA A 105 -6.97 12.39 -7.57
N GLY A 106 -7.18 11.94 -8.80
CA GLY A 106 -6.40 10.86 -9.41
C GLY A 106 -6.38 10.90 -10.93
N LEU A 107 -5.45 10.15 -11.51
CA LEU A 107 -5.22 10.09 -12.97
C LEU A 107 -5.80 8.83 -13.61
N SER A 108 -6.17 7.83 -12.80
CA SER A 108 -6.73 6.52 -13.19
C SER A 108 -5.96 5.78 -14.29
N SER A 109 -4.70 6.16 -14.54
CA SER A 109 -3.86 5.65 -15.63
C SER A 109 -2.41 6.03 -15.42
N VAL A 110 -1.52 5.23 -15.99
CA VAL A 110 -0.11 5.56 -16.16
C VAL A 110 0.10 6.70 -17.16
N ARG A 111 1.27 7.33 -17.11
CA ARG A 111 1.66 8.51 -17.92
C ARG A 111 1.47 8.34 -19.43
N PHE A 112 1.77 7.15 -19.96
CA PHE A 112 1.79 6.88 -21.40
C PHE A 112 0.39 6.73 -22.02
N ILE A 113 -0.59 6.22 -21.26
CA ILE A 113 -1.97 6.01 -21.77
C ILE A 113 -2.76 7.31 -21.67
N CYS A 114 -3.15 7.73 -20.47
CA CYS A 114 -3.83 9.02 -20.27
C CYS A 114 -3.46 9.76 -18.96
N GLY A 115 -2.42 9.33 -18.25
CA GLY A 115 -2.00 9.92 -16.97
C GLY A 115 -1.12 11.17 -17.06
N THR A 116 -1.03 11.86 -18.20
CA THR A 116 -0.17 13.05 -18.34
C THR A 116 -0.98 14.35 -18.31
N GLN A 117 -1.03 15.00 -17.14
CA GLN A 117 -1.65 16.32 -16.96
C GLN A 117 -0.67 17.49 -17.17
N ILE A 118 -1.21 18.66 -17.49
CA ILE A 118 -0.43 19.87 -17.81
C ILE A 118 0.44 20.36 -16.65
N TRP A 119 -0.07 20.30 -15.41
CA TRP A 119 0.66 20.73 -14.22
C TRP A 119 1.93 19.89 -14.00
N SER A 120 1.85 18.58 -14.29
CA SER A 120 2.98 17.67 -14.12
C SER A 120 4.11 17.98 -15.12
N ARG A 121 3.77 18.40 -16.35
CA ARG A 121 4.78 18.89 -17.30
C ARG A 121 5.41 20.19 -16.82
N SER A 122 4.60 21.13 -16.35
CA SER A 122 5.08 22.42 -15.83
C SER A 122 6.03 22.25 -14.64
N TRP A 123 5.68 21.37 -13.69
CA TRP A 123 6.50 21.09 -12.52
C TRP A 123 7.84 20.41 -12.87
N LEU A 124 7.84 19.43 -13.78
CA LEU A 124 9.09 18.82 -14.25
C LEU A 124 10.02 19.85 -14.92
N SER A 125 9.44 20.80 -15.66
CA SER A 125 10.20 21.89 -16.27
C SER A 125 10.80 22.82 -15.22
N SER A 126 10.01 23.25 -14.22
CA SER A 126 10.49 24.15 -13.18
C SER A 126 11.57 23.51 -12.30
N MET A 127 11.43 22.21 -11.99
CA MET A 127 12.48 21.45 -11.31
C MET A 127 13.74 21.35 -12.15
N SER A 128 13.63 21.04 -13.44
CA SER A 128 14.79 20.94 -14.32
C SER A 128 15.58 22.25 -14.37
N VAL A 129 14.88 23.38 -14.42
CA VAL A 129 15.51 24.71 -14.37
C VAL A 129 16.20 24.91 -13.03
N ARG A 130 15.52 24.61 -11.92
CA ARG A 130 16.07 24.79 -10.57
C ARG A 130 17.29 23.91 -10.32
N THR A 131 17.25 22.62 -10.70
CA THR A 131 18.38 21.70 -10.50
C THR A 131 19.56 22.07 -11.40
N ALA A 132 19.32 22.51 -12.63
CA ALA A 132 20.38 22.99 -13.53
C ALA A 132 21.09 24.23 -12.96
N SER A 133 20.39 25.11 -12.24
CA SER A 133 21.01 26.26 -11.56
C SER A 133 21.96 25.87 -10.43
N TYR A 134 21.77 24.72 -9.78
CA TYR A 134 22.63 24.25 -8.68
C TYR A 134 23.74 23.27 -9.15
N SER A 135 23.43 22.39 -10.11
CA SER A 135 24.41 21.44 -10.67
C SER A 135 23.97 20.93 -12.06
N PRO A 136 24.62 21.40 -13.14
CA PRO A 136 24.29 20.98 -14.50
C PRO A 136 24.46 19.46 -14.74
N ALA A 137 25.43 18.84 -14.08
CA ALA A 137 25.70 17.40 -14.21
C ALA A 137 24.64 16.51 -13.53
N LEU A 138 23.93 17.04 -12.54
CA LEU A 138 22.90 16.30 -11.80
C LEU A 138 21.52 16.42 -12.45
N ALA A 139 21.27 17.51 -13.20
CA ALA A 139 20.00 17.81 -13.82
C ALA A 139 19.52 16.71 -14.79
N SER A 140 20.42 16.17 -15.62
CA SER A 140 20.08 15.11 -16.58
C SER A 140 19.72 13.78 -15.91
N LYS A 141 20.43 13.41 -14.83
CA LYS A 141 20.20 12.17 -14.07
C LYS A 141 18.94 12.25 -13.20
N GLN A 142 18.69 13.38 -12.55
CA GLN A 142 17.49 13.57 -11.72
C GLN A 142 16.21 13.66 -12.55
N LEU A 143 16.23 14.25 -13.74
CA LEU A 143 15.03 14.31 -14.58
C LEU A 143 14.57 12.91 -15.01
N ALA A 144 15.51 12.01 -15.30
CA ALA A 144 15.22 10.61 -15.60
C ALA A 144 14.62 9.89 -14.39
N TYR A 145 15.20 10.08 -13.20
CA TYR A 145 14.72 9.50 -11.95
C TYR A 145 13.33 10.02 -11.55
N LEU A 146 13.08 11.33 -11.66
CA LEU A 146 11.80 11.93 -11.33
C LEU A 146 10.68 11.49 -12.28
N ARG A 147 11.00 11.30 -13.57
CA ARG A 147 10.06 10.69 -14.53
C ARG A 147 9.69 9.25 -14.15
N PHE A 148 10.63 8.51 -13.57
CA PHE A 148 10.43 7.14 -13.11
C PHE A 148 9.61 7.08 -11.81
N CYS A 149 10.01 7.81 -10.75
CA CYS A 149 9.36 7.76 -9.43
C CYS A 149 7.93 8.32 -9.43
N TRP A 150 7.66 9.38 -10.18
CA TRP A 150 6.29 9.91 -10.31
C TRP A 150 5.35 8.97 -11.08
N GLY A 151 5.88 8.08 -11.92
CA GLY A 151 5.09 7.04 -12.59
C GLY A 151 4.62 5.96 -11.61
N LEU A 152 5.40 5.65 -10.57
CA LEU A 152 5.13 4.57 -9.62
C LEU A 152 4.24 4.99 -8.44
N THR A 153 4.29 6.26 -8.04
CA THR A 153 3.63 6.73 -6.79
C THR A 153 2.09 6.73 -6.89
N ILE A 154 1.52 6.82 -8.09
CA ILE A 154 0.05 6.84 -8.29
C ILE A 154 -0.55 5.44 -8.46
N GLN A 155 0.26 4.44 -8.81
CA GLN A 155 -0.24 3.08 -9.05
C GLN A 155 -0.60 2.34 -7.76
N PHE A 156 0.00 2.74 -6.63
CA PHE A 156 -0.24 2.11 -5.32
C PHE A 156 -1.53 2.56 -4.63
N PHE A 157 -2.13 3.71 -5.00
CA PHE A 157 -3.31 4.25 -4.30
C PHE A 157 -4.66 3.75 -4.86
N LEU A 158 -4.66 2.92 -5.90
CA LEU A 158 -5.88 2.36 -6.53
C LEU A 158 -5.94 0.82 -6.48
N MET A 159 -4.98 0.17 -5.82
CA MET A 159 -4.91 -1.29 -5.68
C MET A 159 -4.96 -1.75 -4.20
N SER A 160 -5.45 -0.88 -3.30
CA SER A 160 -5.72 -1.22 -1.89
C SER A 160 -7.10 -0.74 -1.48
#